data_AF-A0AAV3PXK9-F1
#
_entry.id   AF-A0AAV3PXK9-F1
#
_cell.length_a   1.000
_cell.length_b   1.000
_cell.length_c   1.000
_cell.angle_alpha   90.00
_cell.angle_beta   90.00
_cell.angle_gamma   90.00
#
_symmetry.space_group_name_H-M   'P 1'
#
loop_
_entity.id
_entity.type
_entity.pdbx_description
1 polymer ?
#
loop_
_entity_poly.entity_id
_entity_poly.type
_entity_poly.pdbx_seq_one_letter_code
_entity_poly.pdbx_strand_id
1 'polypeptide(L)'
;MSGELFGKVAAVVHVVEFQKRGLPHAHFLIILKPAYKYLSAEAYDRIVCAELPDKIEDPYLYSLVVKHMMHGPCGSLNSNNVCMVNGKCKNHYPKEFAECTTHGKGTYPAYRRRNNGRTAKVRGHILDNRWVIPYNLTLLAEFNCHINIELCCDIKAVKYLYKYIHKGHDKVLFKVGSDSEVSTVNEIADFQNARWVSPVEATWRIFGFPLYGMYPAVIQLQVHMPNFHCIQFEDDTDLEDLLHNERLQRTMLTEFFTTNAVDSEAKRLNLLYKQFPMYYVWDSQIRTWTRRKKGKVIGRLCTVNPIEGERYYLRLLLNNVHAPTSYDFLLLVDGVQCETFQKAAYLRGLLQQDGDIDKTIEEASVYRMPSELRRLFATLLHYCKPTDPQKLFTTYYEFMAEDFIRVQSQLHLSNEEVLQKVLQGINDTLESLGRNVNQFHLVPFEYITTEFERLTREISAERSIPVPEEDLLAIHRLNIEQKAAFDLIYDAALSGKGGVYFVDGPGGTGKCFLYKVLLAHIRSKGYIGLIVASSGIAATNFWEAEQHTQDLKYRLTEGQM
;
A
#
# COMPACT_ATOMS: atom_id res chain seq x y z
N MET A 1 13.85 -26.41 -13.32
CA MET A 1 13.26 -26.31 -14.68
C MET A 1 14.01 -25.24 -15.45
N SER A 2 14.82 -25.62 -16.45
CA SER A 2 15.19 -24.69 -17.52
C SER A 2 13.88 -24.19 -18.12
N GLY A 3 13.65 -22.88 -18.16
CA GLY A 3 12.35 -22.29 -18.49
C GLY A 3 11.85 -22.55 -19.93
N GLU A 4 12.36 -23.55 -20.64
CA GLU A 4 12.08 -23.78 -22.05
C GLU A 4 10.62 -24.14 -22.33
N LEU A 5 9.94 -24.83 -21.40
CA LEU A 5 8.53 -25.21 -21.56
C LEU A 5 7.61 -24.01 -21.86
N PHE A 6 7.84 -22.88 -21.18
CA PHE A 6 7.05 -21.66 -21.35
C PHE A 6 7.77 -20.59 -22.20
N GLY A 7 8.97 -20.87 -22.70
CA GLY A 7 9.85 -19.88 -23.32
C GLY A 7 10.69 -19.06 -22.32
N LYS A 8 11.50 -18.12 -22.81
CA LYS A 8 12.53 -17.49 -21.95
C LYS A 8 11.91 -16.71 -20.79
N VAL A 9 12.22 -17.15 -19.59
CA VAL A 9 11.79 -16.55 -18.33
C VAL A 9 12.61 -15.30 -18.01
N ALA A 10 11.93 -14.21 -17.65
CA ALA A 10 12.51 -12.98 -17.13
C ALA A 10 12.66 -13.03 -15.61
N ALA A 11 11.64 -13.54 -14.91
CA ALA A 11 11.66 -13.71 -13.47
C ALA A 11 10.77 -14.88 -13.00
N VAL A 12 11.11 -15.47 -11.86
CA VAL A 12 10.31 -16.49 -11.17
C VAL A 12 10.19 -16.11 -9.71
N VAL A 13 8.99 -16.24 -9.15
CA VAL A 13 8.77 -16.24 -7.71
C VAL A 13 8.05 -17.52 -7.35
N HIS A 14 8.45 -18.18 -6.28
CA HIS A 14 7.71 -19.32 -5.76
C HIS A 14 7.64 -19.29 -4.24
N VAL A 15 6.57 -19.89 -3.72
CA VAL A 15 6.31 -20.07 -2.28
C VAL A 15 5.72 -21.45 -2.07
N VAL A 16 6.16 -22.15 -1.02
CA VAL A 16 5.63 -23.41 -0.54
C VAL A 16 4.75 -23.12 0.67
N GLU A 17 3.45 -23.37 0.52
CA GLU A 17 2.43 -23.23 1.55
C GLU A 17 2.10 -24.60 2.16
N PHE A 18 1.97 -24.64 3.48
CA PHE A 18 1.50 -25.83 4.21
C PHE A 18 0.12 -25.54 4.76
N GLN A 19 -0.88 -26.29 4.31
CA GLN A 19 -2.25 -26.17 4.78
C GLN A 19 -2.50 -27.15 5.92
N LYS A 20 -3.37 -26.80 6.88
CA LYS A 20 -3.68 -27.62 8.09
C LYS A 20 -3.99 -29.11 7.84
N ARG A 21 -4.36 -29.53 6.62
CA ARG A 21 -4.80 -30.90 6.29
C ARG A 21 -4.14 -31.48 5.02
N GLY A 22 -3.07 -30.88 4.50
CA GLY A 22 -2.61 -31.17 3.15
C GLY A 22 -1.12 -31.44 3.00
N LEU A 23 -0.77 -31.98 1.84
CA LEU A 23 0.57 -31.97 1.28
C LEU A 23 1.02 -30.53 0.98
N PRO A 24 2.33 -30.25 0.86
CA PRO A 24 2.82 -28.92 0.52
C PRO A 24 2.23 -28.46 -0.82
N HIS A 25 1.78 -27.21 -0.85
CA HIS A 25 1.27 -26.56 -2.04
C HIS A 25 2.30 -25.53 -2.53
N ALA A 26 2.83 -25.75 -3.72
CA ALA A 26 3.77 -24.81 -4.31
C ALA A 26 3.04 -23.85 -5.26
N HIS A 27 3.15 -22.55 -4.97
CA HIS A 27 2.67 -21.48 -5.84
C HIS A 27 3.85 -20.93 -6.62
N PHE A 28 3.76 -20.97 -7.96
CA PHE A 28 4.77 -20.42 -8.86
C PHE A 28 4.16 -19.26 -9.65
N LEU A 29 4.91 -18.16 -9.73
CA LEU A 29 4.68 -17.10 -10.69
C LEU A 29 5.87 -17.04 -11.64
N ILE A 30 5.59 -17.23 -12.93
CA ILE A 30 6.58 -17.21 -13.99
C ILE A 30 6.30 -15.99 -14.87
N ILE A 31 7.28 -15.10 -14.94
CA ILE A 31 7.22 -13.88 -15.76
C ILE A 31 8.09 -14.11 -16.98
N LEU A 32 7.48 -14.15 -18.16
CA LEU A 32 8.18 -14.35 -19.43
C LEU A 32 8.80 -13.04 -19.95
N LYS A 33 9.90 -13.15 -20.69
CA LYS A 33 10.48 -12.02 -21.42
C LYS A 33 9.48 -11.50 -22.46
N PRO A 34 9.48 -10.19 -22.80
CA PRO A 34 8.51 -9.59 -23.70
C PRO A 34 8.30 -10.37 -25.02
N ALA A 35 9.39 -10.81 -25.65
CA ALA A 35 9.35 -11.56 -26.91
C ALA A 35 8.74 -12.99 -26.82
N TYR A 36 8.55 -13.50 -25.60
CA TYR A 36 8.02 -14.84 -25.33
C TYR A 36 6.62 -14.80 -24.70
N LYS A 37 6.04 -13.60 -24.54
CA LYS A 37 4.68 -13.48 -24.01
C LYS A 37 3.69 -14.04 -25.03
N TYR A 38 2.73 -14.81 -24.54
CA TYR A 38 1.61 -15.28 -25.34
C TYR A 38 0.61 -14.13 -25.49
N LEU A 39 0.26 -13.77 -26.73
CA LEU A 39 -0.59 -12.62 -27.05
C LEU A 39 -1.85 -13.00 -27.85
N SER A 40 -2.08 -14.30 -28.09
CA SER A 40 -3.24 -14.79 -28.84
C SER A 40 -3.89 -15.98 -28.13
N ALA A 41 -5.17 -16.22 -28.41
CA ALA A 41 -5.92 -17.34 -27.85
C ALA A 41 -5.31 -18.70 -28.23
N GLU A 42 -4.86 -18.83 -29.48
CA GLU A 42 -4.20 -20.05 -29.97
C GLU A 42 -2.87 -20.29 -29.25
N ALA A 43 -2.17 -19.22 -28.85
CA ALA A 43 -0.96 -19.34 -28.06
C ALA A 43 -1.23 -19.83 -26.63
N TYR A 44 -2.37 -19.44 -26.05
CA TYR A 44 -2.81 -19.93 -24.74
C TYR A 44 -3.16 -21.42 -24.80
N ASP A 45 -3.93 -21.82 -25.83
CA ASP A 45 -4.37 -23.20 -26.04
C ASP A 45 -3.22 -24.19 -26.26
N ARG A 46 -2.03 -23.71 -26.67
CA ARG A 46 -0.81 -24.53 -26.78
C ARG A 46 -0.21 -24.90 -25.42
N ILE A 47 -0.52 -24.13 -24.37
CA ILE A 47 0.11 -24.25 -23.05
C ILE A 47 -0.87 -24.74 -22.00
N VAL A 48 -2.12 -24.28 -22.08
CA VAL A 48 -3.17 -24.59 -21.11
C VAL A 48 -4.30 -25.34 -21.81
N CYS A 49 -4.65 -26.49 -21.26
CA CYS A 49 -5.81 -27.28 -21.66
C CYS A 49 -6.80 -27.34 -20.50
N ALA A 50 -8.10 -27.29 -20.82
CA ALA A 50 -9.18 -27.46 -19.87
C ALA A 50 -10.20 -28.50 -20.36
N GLU A 51 -9.73 -29.51 -21.10
CA GLU A 51 -10.54 -30.55 -21.72
C GLU A 51 -10.05 -31.95 -21.31
N LEU A 52 -10.97 -32.93 -21.38
CA LEU A 52 -10.66 -34.35 -21.27
C LEU A 52 -9.91 -34.83 -22.54
N PRO A 53 -8.73 -35.47 -22.39
CA PRO A 53 -8.07 -36.17 -23.47
C PRO A 53 -8.94 -37.28 -24.06
N ASP A 54 -8.58 -37.77 -25.24
CA ASP A 54 -9.26 -38.95 -25.79
C ASP A 54 -8.87 -40.19 -24.98
N LYS A 55 -9.86 -40.98 -24.57
CA LYS A 55 -9.63 -42.18 -23.76
C LYS A 55 -8.95 -43.29 -24.55
N ILE A 56 -9.09 -43.31 -25.87
CA ILE A 56 -8.52 -44.34 -26.76
C ILE A 56 -7.16 -43.87 -27.29
N GLU A 57 -7.06 -42.61 -27.76
CA GLU A 57 -5.81 -42.11 -28.35
C GLU A 57 -4.74 -41.80 -27.28
N ASP A 58 -5.14 -41.27 -26.12
CA ASP A 58 -4.22 -40.94 -25.01
C ASP A 58 -4.77 -41.44 -23.65
N PRO A 59 -4.80 -42.77 -23.44
CA PRO A 59 -5.34 -43.36 -22.22
C PRO A 59 -4.55 -42.94 -20.98
N TYR A 60 -3.25 -42.68 -21.13
CA TYR A 60 -2.39 -42.29 -20.02
C TYR A 60 -2.75 -40.89 -19.52
N LEU A 61 -2.74 -39.87 -20.39
CA LEU A 61 -3.10 -38.52 -20.01
C LEU A 61 -4.57 -38.44 -19.55
N TYR A 62 -5.48 -39.17 -20.21
CA TYR A 62 -6.87 -39.28 -19.75
C TYR A 62 -6.94 -39.74 -18.29
N SER A 63 -6.20 -40.80 -17.93
CA SER A 63 -6.18 -41.31 -16.56
C SER A 63 -5.68 -40.27 -15.55
N LEU A 64 -4.68 -39.47 -15.92
CA LEU A 64 -4.12 -38.42 -15.07
C LEU A 64 -5.10 -37.26 -14.90
N VAL A 65 -5.76 -36.82 -15.98
CA VAL A 65 -6.74 -35.73 -15.95
C VAL A 65 -7.92 -36.14 -15.09
N VAL A 66 -8.45 -37.36 -15.24
CA VAL A 66 -9.55 -37.87 -14.41
C VAL A 66 -9.15 -37.96 -12.94
N LYS A 67 -7.92 -38.40 -12.66
CA LYS A 67 -7.41 -38.57 -11.28
C LYS A 67 -7.16 -37.24 -10.57
N HIS A 68 -6.56 -36.27 -11.27
CA HIS A 68 -6.01 -35.08 -10.62
C HIS A 68 -6.68 -33.77 -11.05
N MET A 69 -7.17 -33.66 -12.29
CA MET A 69 -7.64 -32.40 -12.88
C MET A 69 -9.15 -32.23 -12.88
N MET A 70 -9.92 -33.16 -12.33
CA MET A 70 -11.37 -33.01 -12.24
C MET A 70 -11.76 -32.24 -10.98
N HIS A 71 -12.46 -31.12 -11.14
CA HIS A 71 -13.14 -30.50 -10.03
C HIS A 71 -14.21 -31.46 -9.51
N GLY A 72 -14.24 -31.69 -8.20
CA GLY A 72 -15.22 -32.57 -7.59
C GLY A 72 -16.65 -32.05 -7.81
N PRO A 73 -17.67 -32.93 -7.82
CA PRO A 73 -19.06 -32.53 -7.94
C PRO A 73 -19.39 -31.53 -6.81
N CYS A 74 -20.02 -30.42 -7.18
CA CYS A 74 -20.46 -29.36 -6.29
C CYS A 74 -21.74 -28.72 -6.83
N GLY A 75 -22.27 -27.71 -6.13
CA GLY A 75 -23.50 -27.04 -6.56
C GLY A 75 -24.70 -27.98 -6.37
N SER A 76 -25.50 -28.13 -7.41
CA SER A 76 -26.65 -29.05 -7.40
C SER A 76 -26.26 -30.52 -7.23
N LEU A 77 -25.04 -30.91 -7.64
CA LEU A 77 -24.56 -32.28 -7.51
C LEU A 77 -24.07 -32.60 -6.09
N ASN A 78 -23.62 -31.59 -5.34
CA ASN A 78 -23.20 -31.73 -3.94
C ASN A 78 -23.10 -30.35 -3.27
N SER A 79 -24.11 -30.01 -2.46
CA SER A 79 -24.19 -28.73 -1.74
C SER A 79 -23.25 -28.64 -0.54
N ASN A 80 -22.76 -29.77 -0.03
CA ASN A 80 -21.93 -29.85 1.18
C ASN A 80 -20.42 -29.84 0.88
N ASN A 81 -20.02 -29.64 -0.38
CA ASN A 81 -18.61 -29.62 -0.76
C ASN A 81 -17.91 -28.36 -0.20
N VAL A 82 -16.64 -28.48 0.19
CA VAL A 82 -15.80 -27.40 0.78
C VAL A 82 -15.59 -26.18 -0.12
N CYS A 83 -15.94 -26.28 -1.40
CA CYS A 83 -15.93 -25.16 -2.34
C CYS A 83 -17.22 -24.34 -2.32
N MET A 84 -18.28 -24.81 -1.68
CA MET A 84 -19.58 -24.14 -1.64
C MET A 84 -19.55 -22.98 -0.64
N VAL A 85 -19.92 -21.79 -1.11
CA VAL A 85 -20.05 -20.57 -0.31
C VAL A 85 -21.34 -19.89 -0.74
N ASN A 86 -22.24 -19.61 0.20
CA ASN A 86 -23.55 -18.98 -0.08
C ASN A 86 -24.34 -19.68 -1.20
N GLY A 87 -24.36 -21.02 -1.21
CA GLY A 87 -25.08 -21.82 -2.20
C GLY A 87 -24.47 -21.87 -3.60
N LYS A 88 -23.32 -21.24 -3.84
CA LYS A 88 -22.60 -21.28 -5.13
C LYS A 88 -21.17 -21.80 -4.95
N CYS A 89 -20.61 -22.42 -5.99
CA CYS A 89 -19.20 -22.81 -5.97
C CYS A 89 -18.32 -21.56 -6.01
N LYS A 90 -17.40 -21.42 -5.05
CA LYS A 90 -16.43 -20.31 -4.98
C LYS A 90 -15.52 -20.19 -6.21
N ASN A 91 -15.33 -21.31 -6.92
CA ASN A 91 -14.53 -21.40 -8.13
C ASN A 91 -15.40 -21.33 -9.41
N HIS A 92 -16.72 -21.14 -9.27
CA HIS A 92 -17.70 -21.06 -10.35
C HIS A 92 -17.71 -22.30 -11.26
N TYR A 93 -17.77 -23.48 -10.66
CA TYR A 93 -18.03 -24.74 -11.39
C TYR A 93 -19.52 -25.12 -11.30
N PRO A 94 -20.09 -25.77 -12.35
CA PRO A 94 -19.45 -26.04 -13.64
C PRO A 94 -19.17 -24.75 -14.44
N LYS A 95 -18.11 -24.75 -15.24
CA LYS A 95 -17.81 -23.67 -16.20
C LYS A 95 -18.75 -23.75 -17.40
N GLU A 96 -18.78 -22.70 -18.22
CA GLU A 96 -19.48 -22.75 -19.50
C GLU A 96 -18.63 -23.46 -20.56
N PHE A 97 -19.28 -24.03 -21.57
CA PHE A 97 -18.59 -24.50 -22.76
C PHE A 97 -18.11 -23.30 -23.58
N ALA A 98 -16.96 -23.45 -24.21
CA ALA A 98 -16.35 -22.43 -25.04
C ALA A 98 -15.58 -23.09 -26.19
N GLU A 99 -15.92 -22.74 -27.43
CA GLU A 99 -15.26 -23.31 -28.63
C GLU A 99 -13.83 -22.78 -28.81
N CYS A 100 -13.53 -21.59 -28.30
CA CYS A 100 -12.19 -20.99 -28.31
C CYS A 100 -11.90 -20.27 -26.99
N THR A 101 -10.62 -20.07 -26.69
CA THR A 101 -10.22 -19.27 -25.52
C THR A 101 -10.48 -17.79 -25.77
N THR A 102 -11.10 -17.10 -24.81
CA THR A 102 -11.38 -15.67 -24.90
C THR A 102 -10.70 -14.87 -23.78
N HIS A 103 -10.32 -13.64 -24.10
CA HIS A 103 -9.75 -12.70 -23.15
C HIS A 103 -10.84 -12.13 -22.25
N GLY A 104 -10.73 -12.34 -20.94
CA GLY A 104 -11.60 -11.68 -19.97
C GLY A 104 -11.02 -10.34 -19.54
N LYS A 105 -11.78 -9.25 -19.66
CA LYS A 105 -11.36 -7.93 -19.14
C LYS A 105 -11.21 -8.01 -17.62
N GLY A 106 -9.99 -7.95 -17.09
CA GLY A 106 -9.73 -7.98 -15.66
C GLY A 106 -10.01 -9.35 -15.00
N THR A 107 -10.07 -10.44 -15.78
CA THR A 107 -10.21 -11.81 -15.28
C THR A 107 -9.21 -12.75 -15.94
N TYR A 108 -9.06 -13.96 -15.39
CA TYR A 108 -8.36 -15.02 -16.13
C TYR A 108 -9.08 -15.26 -17.47
N PRO A 109 -8.35 -15.71 -18.51
CA PRO A 109 -8.97 -16.12 -19.76
C PRO A 109 -10.05 -17.18 -19.52
N ALA A 110 -11.13 -17.12 -20.28
CA ALA A 110 -12.06 -18.23 -20.34
C ALA A 110 -11.48 -19.26 -21.33
N TYR A 111 -10.85 -20.30 -20.80
CA TYR A 111 -10.22 -21.34 -21.63
C TYR A 111 -11.24 -22.13 -22.45
N ARG A 112 -10.80 -22.55 -23.63
CA ARG A 112 -11.52 -23.47 -24.50
C ARG A 112 -11.95 -24.74 -23.75
N ARG A 113 -13.24 -25.03 -23.84
CA ARG A 113 -13.94 -26.19 -23.27
C ARG A 113 -15.00 -26.61 -24.28
N ARG A 114 -14.64 -27.40 -25.29
CA ARG A 114 -15.58 -27.81 -26.34
C ARG A 114 -16.59 -28.81 -25.81
N ASN A 115 -17.81 -28.75 -26.32
CA ASN A 115 -18.80 -29.78 -26.08
C ASN A 115 -18.62 -30.95 -27.06
N ASN A 116 -17.59 -31.75 -26.83
CA ASN A 116 -17.22 -32.89 -27.68
C ASN A 116 -17.81 -34.23 -27.21
N GLY A 117 -18.79 -34.21 -26.29
CA GLY A 117 -19.44 -35.41 -25.75
C GLY A 117 -18.58 -36.27 -24.82
N ARG A 118 -17.30 -35.90 -24.56
CA ARG A 118 -16.43 -36.65 -23.66
C ARG A 118 -16.85 -36.47 -22.20
N THR A 119 -16.87 -37.57 -21.47
CA THR A 119 -17.24 -37.60 -20.04
C THR A 119 -16.34 -38.53 -19.23
N ALA A 120 -16.32 -38.33 -17.91
CA ALA A 120 -15.63 -39.18 -16.95
C ALA A 120 -16.47 -39.37 -15.69
N LYS A 121 -16.40 -40.56 -15.08
CA LYS A 121 -17.07 -40.85 -13.80
C LYS A 121 -16.16 -40.42 -12.65
N VAL A 122 -16.56 -39.40 -11.90
CA VAL A 122 -15.82 -38.85 -10.76
C VAL A 122 -16.71 -38.83 -9.54
N ARG A 123 -16.30 -39.53 -8.47
CA ARG A 123 -17.04 -39.61 -7.19
C ARG A 123 -18.53 -39.96 -7.35
N GLY A 124 -18.85 -40.87 -8.28
CA GLY A 124 -20.21 -41.32 -8.55
C GLY A 124 -21.00 -40.50 -9.58
N HIS A 125 -20.49 -39.36 -10.03
CA HIS A 125 -21.15 -38.49 -11.01
C HIS A 125 -20.45 -38.52 -12.37
N ILE A 126 -21.22 -38.34 -13.45
CA ILE A 126 -20.70 -38.20 -14.81
C ILE A 126 -20.42 -36.71 -15.04
N LEU A 127 -19.15 -36.36 -15.25
CA LEU A 127 -18.69 -34.99 -15.45
C LEU A 127 -18.07 -34.85 -16.85
N ASP A 128 -18.23 -33.67 -17.45
CA ASP A 128 -17.70 -33.31 -18.78
C ASP A 128 -16.61 -32.24 -18.68
N ASN A 129 -16.20 -31.68 -19.83
CA ASN A 129 -15.16 -30.65 -19.92
C ASN A 129 -15.43 -29.39 -19.09
N ARG A 130 -16.65 -29.13 -18.62
CA ARG A 130 -16.97 -27.99 -17.74
C ARG A 130 -16.38 -28.12 -16.34
N TRP A 131 -15.94 -29.32 -15.98
CA TRP A 131 -15.41 -29.66 -14.65
C TRP A 131 -13.88 -29.80 -14.63
N VAL A 132 -13.22 -29.75 -15.79
CA VAL A 132 -11.77 -29.90 -15.88
C VAL A 132 -11.07 -28.64 -15.38
N ILE A 133 -10.10 -28.78 -14.49
CA ILE A 133 -9.27 -27.71 -13.97
C ILE A 133 -8.17 -27.44 -15.00
N PRO A 134 -7.88 -26.17 -15.38
CA PRO A 134 -6.87 -25.85 -16.38
C PRO A 134 -5.48 -26.41 -16.02
N TYR A 135 -4.85 -27.11 -16.97
CA TYR A 135 -3.59 -27.82 -16.76
C TYR A 135 -2.67 -27.71 -17.98
N ASN A 136 -1.39 -28.04 -17.79
CA ASN A 136 -0.45 -28.26 -18.88
C ASN A 136 -0.18 -29.75 -19.01
N LEU A 137 -0.24 -30.26 -20.23
CA LEU A 137 -0.15 -31.69 -20.52
C LEU A 137 1.19 -32.28 -20.04
N THR A 138 2.30 -31.61 -20.37
CA THR A 138 3.65 -32.05 -20.04
C THR A 138 3.89 -32.06 -18.53
N LEU A 139 3.50 -31.00 -17.82
CA LEU A 139 3.67 -30.92 -16.37
C LEU A 139 2.82 -31.95 -15.63
N LEU A 140 1.58 -32.17 -16.07
CA LEU A 140 0.72 -33.18 -15.47
C LEU A 140 1.30 -34.59 -15.64
N ALA A 141 1.80 -34.91 -16.83
CA ALA A 141 2.44 -36.20 -17.12
C ALA A 141 3.72 -36.40 -16.31
N GLU A 142 4.59 -35.38 -16.23
CA GLU A 142 5.86 -35.45 -15.52
C GLU A 142 5.69 -35.61 -14.01
N PHE A 143 4.82 -34.80 -13.39
CA PHE A 143 4.71 -34.74 -11.93
C PHE A 143 3.61 -35.62 -11.34
N ASN A 144 2.66 -36.10 -12.15
CA ASN A 144 1.57 -37.00 -11.74
C ASN A 144 0.85 -36.51 -10.45
N CYS A 145 0.54 -35.22 -10.40
CA CYS A 145 -0.07 -34.57 -9.24
C CYS A 145 -1.08 -33.49 -9.66
N HIS A 146 -1.73 -32.88 -8.68
CA HIS A 146 -2.66 -31.77 -8.95
C HIS A 146 -1.89 -30.50 -9.33
N ILE A 147 -2.08 -29.99 -10.55
CA ILE A 147 -1.45 -28.79 -11.10
C ILE A 147 -2.52 -27.92 -11.76
N ASN A 148 -2.73 -26.71 -11.23
CA ASN A 148 -3.57 -25.71 -11.87
C ASN A 148 -2.69 -24.62 -12.50
N ILE A 149 -2.87 -24.36 -13.80
CA ILE A 149 -2.12 -23.33 -14.52
C ILE A 149 -3.07 -22.27 -15.01
N GLU A 150 -2.75 -21.03 -14.66
CA GLU A 150 -3.55 -19.86 -15.01
C GLU A 150 -2.67 -18.82 -15.69
N LEU A 151 -3.11 -18.33 -16.85
CA LEU A 151 -2.48 -17.22 -17.55
C LEU A 151 -2.98 -15.90 -16.99
N CYS A 152 -2.07 -15.08 -16.47
CA CYS A 152 -2.41 -13.82 -15.84
C CYS A 152 -1.77 -12.65 -16.60
N CYS A 153 -2.59 -11.85 -17.29
CA CYS A 153 -2.12 -10.71 -18.09
C CYS A 153 -2.35 -9.33 -17.42
N ASP A 154 -3.10 -9.28 -16.31
CA ASP A 154 -3.60 -8.03 -15.70
C ASP A 154 -3.22 -7.88 -14.21
N ILE A 155 -3.74 -6.82 -13.55
CA ILE A 155 -3.54 -6.47 -12.12
C ILE A 155 -3.84 -7.62 -11.13
N LYS A 156 -4.53 -8.67 -11.56
CA LYS A 156 -4.73 -9.90 -10.78
C LYS A 156 -3.42 -10.62 -10.46
N ALA A 157 -2.38 -10.50 -11.30
CA ALA A 157 -1.05 -11.05 -11.00
C ALA A 157 -0.49 -10.42 -9.73
N VAL A 158 -0.71 -9.11 -9.55
CA VAL A 158 -0.32 -8.37 -8.34
C VAL A 158 -1.12 -8.84 -7.14
N LYS A 159 -2.45 -8.98 -7.23
CA LYS A 159 -3.26 -9.53 -6.13
C LYS A 159 -2.85 -10.96 -5.77
N TYR A 160 -2.51 -11.78 -6.75
CA TYR A 160 -2.05 -13.15 -6.56
C TYR A 160 -0.68 -13.19 -5.86
N LEU A 161 0.27 -12.35 -6.29
CA LEU A 161 1.56 -12.14 -5.61
C LEU A 161 1.35 -11.83 -4.13
N TYR A 162 0.55 -10.80 -3.82
CA TYR A 162 0.34 -10.40 -2.43
C TYR A 162 -0.35 -11.49 -1.60
N LYS A 163 -1.36 -12.15 -2.17
CA LYS A 163 -2.15 -13.17 -1.47
C LYS A 163 -1.31 -14.35 -0.99
N TYR A 164 -0.32 -14.81 -1.77
CA TYR A 164 0.44 -16.02 -1.45
C TYR A 164 1.85 -15.75 -0.92
N ILE A 165 2.48 -14.62 -1.30
CA ILE A 165 3.79 -14.24 -0.74
C ILE A 165 3.67 -13.70 0.67
N HIS A 166 2.65 -12.88 0.93
CA HIS A 166 2.44 -12.26 2.24
C HIS A 166 1.38 -12.98 3.08
N LYS A 167 0.99 -14.21 2.69
CA LYS A 167 0.11 -15.02 3.52
C LYS A 167 0.86 -15.37 4.80
N GLY A 168 0.36 -14.89 5.93
CA GLY A 168 0.87 -15.28 7.24
C GLY A 168 0.69 -16.79 7.48
N HIS A 169 1.46 -17.31 8.43
CA HIS A 169 1.35 -18.71 8.83
C HIS A 169 -0.03 -19.00 9.43
N ASP A 170 -0.49 -20.25 9.28
CA ASP A 170 -1.67 -20.72 9.98
C ASP A 170 -1.44 -20.55 11.49
N LYS A 171 -2.37 -19.87 12.14
CA LYS A 171 -2.36 -19.71 13.59
C LYS A 171 -3.53 -20.46 14.23
N VAL A 172 -3.34 -20.81 15.49
CA VAL A 172 -4.34 -21.43 16.35
C VAL A 172 -4.43 -20.60 17.62
N LEU A 173 -5.66 -20.25 17.98
CA LEU A 173 -5.99 -19.68 19.26
C LEU A 173 -6.24 -20.85 20.22
N PHE A 174 -5.52 -20.90 21.32
CA PHE A 174 -5.71 -21.94 22.33
C PHE A 174 -5.60 -21.33 23.73
N LYS A 175 -6.28 -21.96 24.67
CA LYS A 175 -6.26 -21.62 26.09
C LYS A 175 -5.40 -22.63 26.82
N VAL A 176 -4.42 -22.13 27.58
CA VAL A 176 -3.63 -22.94 28.50
C VAL A 176 -4.25 -22.77 29.89
N GLY A 177 -5.13 -23.70 30.27
CA GLY A 177 -5.66 -23.76 31.64
C GLY A 177 -4.85 -24.73 32.49
N SER A 178 -4.54 -24.34 33.73
CA SER A 178 -4.24 -25.29 34.80
C SER A 178 -5.56 -25.73 35.45
N ASP A 179 -5.76 -27.04 35.68
CA ASP A 179 -6.98 -27.62 36.29
C ASP A 179 -7.25 -27.16 37.75
N SER A 180 -6.46 -26.24 38.29
CA SER A 180 -6.67 -25.66 39.61
C SER A 180 -7.70 -24.54 39.56
N GLU A 181 -8.90 -24.85 40.06
CA GLU A 181 -9.97 -23.88 40.31
C GLU A 181 -9.47 -22.76 41.24
N VAL A 182 -9.82 -21.51 40.87
CA VAL A 182 -9.53 -20.25 41.54
C VAL A 182 -8.16 -19.62 41.22
N SER A 183 -8.07 -18.97 40.05
CA SER A 183 -7.19 -17.82 39.88
C SER A 183 -7.79 -16.81 38.92
N THR A 184 -7.51 -15.53 39.17
CA THR A 184 -7.88 -14.33 38.41
C THR A 184 -7.84 -14.58 36.90
N VAL A 185 -8.96 -14.30 36.20
CA VAL A 185 -9.05 -14.43 34.74
C VAL A 185 -8.09 -13.43 34.10
N ASN A 186 -6.97 -13.92 33.58
CA ASN A 186 -6.03 -13.13 32.79
C ASN A 186 -6.31 -13.42 31.32
N GLU A 187 -7.15 -12.60 30.68
CA GLU A 187 -7.56 -12.78 29.28
C GLU A 187 -6.38 -12.82 28.30
N ILE A 188 -5.27 -12.13 28.60
CA ILE A 188 -4.05 -12.13 27.78
C ILE A 188 -3.33 -13.48 27.89
N ALA A 189 -3.32 -14.09 29.07
CA ALA A 189 -2.77 -15.44 29.28
C ALA A 189 -3.70 -16.52 28.69
N ASP A 190 -5.02 -16.32 28.79
CA ASP A 190 -6.06 -17.26 28.38
C ASP A 190 -6.19 -17.44 26.86
N PHE A 191 -5.76 -16.46 26.06
CA PHE A 191 -5.88 -16.50 24.61
C PHE A 191 -4.51 -16.38 23.94
N GLN A 192 -3.78 -17.48 23.91
CA GLN A 192 -2.48 -17.56 23.23
C GLN A 192 -2.66 -17.80 21.73
N ASN A 193 -1.99 -16.99 20.92
CA ASN A 193 -1.98 -17.10 19.47
C ASN A 193 -0.70 -17.79 18.99
N ALA A 194 -0.72 -19.12 18.90
CA ALA A 194 0.43 -19.89 18.43
C ALA A 194 0.39 -20.14 16.93
N ARG A 195 1.59 -20.27 16.36
CA ARG A 195 1.79 -20.77 15.01
C ARG A 195 1.52 -22.29 14.97
N TRP A 196 0.69 -22.72 14.04
CA TRP A 196 0.53 -24.13 13.71
C TRP A 196 1.65 -24.58 12.77
N VAL A 197 2.36 -25.65 13.14
CA VAL A 197 3.38 -26.28 12.28
C VAL A 197 2.97 -27.73 12.07
N SER A 198 2.64 -28.09 10.84
CA SER A 198 2.31 -29.48 10.51
C SER A 198 3.55 -30.38 10.52
N PRO A 199 3.42 -31.71 10.69
CA PRO A 199 4.55 -32.64 10.59
C PRO A 199 5.33 -32.52 9.28
N VAL A 200 4.63 -32.22 8.18
CA VAL A 200 5.22 -32.05 6.85
C VAL A 200 6.01 -30.75 6.76
N GLU A 201 5.49 -29.65 7.32
CA GLU A 201 6.24 -28.39 7.42
C GLU A 201 7.48 -28.53 8.31
N ALA A 202 7.34 -29.20 9.46
CA ALA A 202 8.46 -29.46 10.37
C ALA A 202 9.57 -30.23 9.66
N THR A 203 9.21 -31.31 8.94
CA THR A 203 10.16 -32.10 8.16
C THR A 203 10.86 -31.27 7.07
N TRP A 204 10.10 -30.45 6.33
CA TRP A 204 10.64 -29.54 5.31
C TRP A 204 11.67 -28.57 5.88
N ARG A 205 11.39 -28.02 7.07
CA ARG A 205 12.27 -27.11 7.80
C ARG A 205 13.52 -27.81 8.33
N ILE A 206 13.38 -29.01 8.92
CA ILE A 206 14.49 -29.81 9.43
C ILE A 206 15.49 -30.13 8.32
N PHE A 207 15.00 -30.46 7.12
CA PHE A 207 15.87 -30.72 5.96
C PHE A 207 16.42 -29.45 5.29
N GLY A 208 16.06 -28.26 5.78
CA GLY A 208 16.58 -27.00 5.23
C GLY A 208 16.09 -26.68 3.82
N PHE A 209 14.96 -27.23 3.38
CA PHE A 209 14.42 -26.92 2.06
C PHE A 209 13.88 -25.49 2.01
N PRO A 210 14.10 -24.76 0.91
CA PRO A 210 13.63 -23.39 0.77
C PRO A 210 12.09 -23.36 0.74
N LEU A 211 11.52 -22.41 1.49
CA LEU A 211 10.08 -22.16 1.53
C LEU A 211 9.61 -21.18 0.46
N TYR A 212 10.54 -20.38 -0.04
CA TYR A 212 10.29 -19.42 -1.09
C TYR A 212 11.59 -19.18 -1.85
N GLY A 213 11.46 -18.60 -3.04
CA GLY A 213 12.62 -18.11 -3.77
C GLY A 213 12.23 -17.22 -4.92
N MET A 214 13.14 -16.30 -5.25
CA MET A 214 12.95 -15.29 -6.28
C MET A 214 14.17 -15.24 -7.18
N TYR A 215 13.93 -15.25 -8.48
CA TYR A 215 14.96 -15.06 -9.50
C TYR A 215 14.53 -13.97 -10.49
N PRO A 216 15.41 -13.02 -10.85
CA PRO A 216 16.66 -12.71 -10.14
C PRO A 216 16.36 -12.24 -8.71
N ALA A 217 17.33 -12.36 -7.81
CA ALA A 217 17.14 -11.84 -6.46
C ALA A 217 16.98 -10.31 -6.52
N VAL A 218 16.19 -9.75 -5.61
CA VAL A 218 15.99 -8.30 -5.50
C VAL A 218 16.57 -7.84 -4.17
N ILE A 219 17.46 -6.86 -4.22
CA ILE A 219 17.98 -6.19 -3.02
C ILE A 219 17.36 -4.79 -2.91
N GLN A 220 16.89 -4.46 -1.72
CA GLN A 220 16.40 -3.13 -1.41
C GLN A 220 17.59 -2.22 -1.08
N LEU A 221 17.70 -1.11 -1.81
CA LEU A 221 18.75 -0.11 -1.64
C LEU A 221 18.24 1.05 -0.78
N GLN A 222 19.00 1.38 0.25
CA GLN A 222 18.69 2.46 1.18
C GLN A 222 18.84 3.82 0.51
N VAL A 223 17.93 4.73 0.83
CA VAL A 223 18.01 6.15 0.46
C VAL A 223 17.91 6.96 1.76
N HIS A 224 18.93 7.71 2.10
CA HIS A 224 18.93 8.56 3.29
C HIS A 224 19.72 9.84 3.00
N MET A 225 19.34 10.89 3.69
CA MET A 225 20.07 12.16 3.69
C MET A 225 21.45 11.98 4.39
N PRO A 226 22.41 12.90 4.18
CA PRO A 226 23.67 12.90 4.92
C PRO A 226 23.41 12.83 6.43
N ASN A 227 23.99 11.85 7.13
CA ASN A 227 23.82 11.61 8.58
C ASN A 227 22.41 11.17 9.05
N PHE A 228 21.48 10.84 8.15
CA PHE A 228 20.14 10.31 8.49
C PHE A 228 20.01 8.79 8.23
N HIS A 229 21.11 8.03 8.30
CA HIS A 229 21.05 6.58 8.16
C HIS A 229 20.64 5.93 9.48
N CYS A 230 19.92 4.82 9.37
CA CYS A 230 19.48 4.05 10.54
C CYS A 230 20.64 3.21 11.08
N ILE A 231 20.82 3.24 12.40
CA ILE A 231 21.75 2.39 13.15
C ILE A 231 20.94 1.57 14.13
N GLN A 232 21.20 0.25 14.18
CA GLN A 232 20.63 -0.66 15.17
C GLN A 232 21.67 -0.89 16.27
N PHE A 233 21.23 -0.85 17.53
CA PHE A 233 22.06 -1.02 18.72
C PHE A 233 21.26 -1.72 19.83
N GLU A 234 21.96 -2.24 20.83
CA GLU A 234 21.38 -2.91 22.00
C GLU A 234 21.18 -1.91 23.15
N ASP A 235 20.28 -2.20 24.08
CA ASP A 235 19.88 -1.26 25.16
C ASP A 235 21.05 -0.81 26.06
N ASP A 236 22.11 -1.61 26.14
CA ASP A 236 23.33 -1.37 26.91
C ASP A 236 24.48 -0.77 26.09
N THR A 237 24.26 -0.45 24.80
CA THR A 237 25.28 0.12 23.93
C THR A 237 25.56 1.57 24.29
N ASP A 238 26.84 1.91 24.49
CA ASP A 238 27.28 3.30 24.67
C ASP A 238 27.09 4.11 23.37
N LEU A 239 26.36 5.22 23.47
CA LEU A 239 26.01 6.05 22.32
C LEU A 239 27.20 6.82 21.75
N GLU A 240 28.17 7.19 22.59
CA GLU A 240 29.35 7.95 22.16
C GLU A 240 30.27 7.04 21.35
N ASP A 241 30.52 5.82 21.83
CA ASP A 241 31.26 4.79 21.11
C ASP A 241 30.58 4.44 19.78
N LEU A 242 29.25 4.40 19.76
CA LEU A 242 28.46 4.13 18.56
C LEU A 242 28.60 5.24 17.51
N LEU A 243 28.58 6.51 17.92
CA LEU A 243 28.74 7.65 17.01
C LEU A 243 30.16 7.70 16.41
N HIS A 244 31.18 7.36 17.20
CA HIS A 244 32.58 7.33 16.76
C HIS A 244 32.95 6.09 15.94
N ASN A 245 32.04 5.12 15.83
CA ASN A 245 32.29 3.90 15.07
C ASN A 245 32.18 4.14 13.56
N GLU A 246 33.32 4.40 12.90
CA GLU A 246 33.40 4.61 11.45
C GLU A 246 32.76 3.49 10.62
N ARG A 247 32.76 2.25 11.12
CA ARG A 247 32.15 1.12 10.40
C ARG A 247 30.64 1.28 10.33
N LEU A 248 29.99 1.81 11.37
CA LEU A 248 28.53 2.00 11.38
C LEU A 248 28.06 3.11 10.43
N GLN A 249 28.93 4.06 10.11
CA GLN A 249 28.70 5.14 9.15
C GLN A 249 28.67 4.67 7.68
N ARG A 250 29.22 3.49 7.37
CA ARG A 250 29.31 2.95 6.00
C ARG A 250 28.02 2.26 5.59
N THR A 251 27.20 2.89 4.78
CA THR A 251 25.96 2.29 4.27
C THR A 251 26.15 1.81 2.83
N MET A 252 25.18 1.06 2.32
CA MET A 252 25.14 0.71 0.89
C MET A 252 25.23 1.93 -0.02
N LEU A 253 24.67 3.07 0.40
CA LEU A 253 24.65 4.31 -0.37
C LEU A 253 25.98 5.05 -0.29
N THR A 254 26.55 5.22 0.90
CA THR A 254 27.84 5.93 1.05
C THR A 254 28.97 5.13 0.43
N GLU A 255 28.97 3.80 0.58
CA GLU A 255 29.97 2.95 -0.08
C GLU A 255 29.76 2.84 -1.58
N PHE A 256 28.55 3.04 -2.10
CA PHE A 256 28.35 3.17 -3.55
C PHE A 256 29.08 4.39 -4.09
N PHE A 257 29.00 5.53 -3.39
CA PHE A 257 29.75 6.74 -3.74
C PHE A 257 31.26 6.52 -3.67
N THR A 258 31.75 5.97 -2.55
CA THR A 258 33.16 5.65 -2.35
C THR A 258 33.67 4.72 -3.45
N THR A 259 32.92 3.67 -3.78
CA THR A 259 33.32 2.69 -4.81
C THR A 259 33.40 3.36 -6.18
N ASN A 260 32.44 4.21 -6.55
CA ASN A 260 32.52 4.98 -7.81
C ASN A 260 33.72 5.95 -7.82
N ALA A 261 34.15 6.44 -6.66
CA ALA A 261 35.29 7.34 -6.55
C ALA A 261 36.65 6.63 -6.67
N VAL A 262 36.77 5.37 -6.23
CA VAL A 262 38.06 4.67 -6.13
C VAL A 262 38.24 3.49 -7.08
N ASP A 263 37.17 2.75 -7.39
CA ASP A 263 37.23 1.51 -8.19
C ASP A 263 37.18 1.83 -9.68
N SER A 264 38.25 1.44 -10.42
CA SER A 264 38.38 1.73 -11.85
C SER A 264 37.30 1.05 -12.70
N GLU A 265 36.87 -0.14 -12.30
CA GLU A 265 35.80 -0.86 -12.98
C GLU A 265 34.43 -0.23 -12.73
N ALA A 266 34.15 0.29 -11.53
CA ALA A 266 32.92 1.01 -11.22
C ALA A 266 32.81 2.28 -12.06
N LYS A 267 33.91 3.04 -12.15
CA LYS A 267 34.01 4.21 -13.04
C LYS A 267 33.75 3.84 -14.50
N ARG A 268 34.36 2.74 -14.97
CA ARG A 268 34.20 2.26 -16.36
C ARG A 268 32.77 1.82 -16.65
N LEU A 269 32.12 1.12 -15.71
CA LEU A 269 30.75 0.64 -15.88
C LEU A 269 29.71 1.77 -15.80
N ASN A 270 30.04 2.89 -15.15
CA ASN A 270 29.23 4.10 -15.07
C ASN A 270 27.76 3.81 -14.74
N LEU A 271 27.51 3.18 -13.58
CA LEU A 271 26.21 2.60 -13.24
C LEU A 271 25.30 3.55 -12.47
N LEU A 272 23.99 3.40 -12.66
CA LEU A 272 23.00 3.94 -11.71
C LEU A 272 23.00 3.12 -10.42
N TYR A 273 22.58 3.71 -9.31
CA TYR A 273 22.54 3.02 -8.02
C TYR A 273 21.71 1.73 -8.06
N LYS A 274 20.54 1.76 -8.75
CA LYS A 274 19.68 0.57 -8.96
C LYS A 274 20.32 -0.56 -9.77
N GLN A 275 21.33 -0.25 -10.59
CA GLN A 275 22.04 -1.21 -11.42
C GLN A 275 23.28 -1.77 -10.70
N PHE A 276 23.77 -1.07 -9.68
CA PHE A 276 25.00 -1.43 -8.98
C PHE A 276 25.03 -2.88 -8.45
N PRO A 277 23.94 -3.41 -7.84
CA PRO A 277 23.92 -4.80 -7.37
C PRO A 277 24.01 -5.86 -8.47
N MET A 278 23.81 -5.49 -9.74
CA MET A 278 24.02 -6.41 -10.88
C MET A 278 25.50 -6.76 -11.05
N TYR A 279 26.41 -5.89 -10.60
CA TYR A 279 27.86 -6.02 -10.79
C TYR A 279 28.63 -6.08 -9.47
N TYR A 280 28.03 -5.65 -8.36
CA TYR A 280 28.64 -5.67 -7.03
C TYR A 280 27.75 -6.43 -6.02
N VAL A 281 28.39 -6.94 -4.97
CA VAL A 281 27.78 -7.62 -3.82
C VAL A 281 28.11 -6.81 -2.58
N TRP A 282 27.09 -6.48 -1.80
CA TRP A 282 27.27 -5.87 -0.49
C TRP A 282 27.73 -6.93 0.49
N ASP A 283 28.90 -6.72 1.09
CA ASP A 283 29.35 -7.52 2.23
C ASP A 283 28.96 -6.79 3.51
N SER A 284 27.98 -7.33 4.24
CA SER A 284 27.49 -6.72 5.47
C SER A 284 28.46 -6.85 6.65
N GLN A 285 29.38 -7.81 6.62
CA GLN A 285 30.36 -7.99 7.68
C GLN A 285 31.39 -6.86 7.61
N ILE A 286 32.02 -6.67 6.47
CA ILE A 286 33.02 -5.59 6.31
C ILE A 286 32.43 -4.26 5.84
N ARG A 287 31.13 -4.22 5.53
CA ARG A 287 30.37 -3.04 5.06
C ARG A 287 31.02 -2.38 3.84
N THR A 288 31.24 -3.16 2.79
CA THR A 288 31.80 -2.68 1.50
C THR A 288 31.14 -3.38 0.31
N TRP A 289 31.29 -2.78 -0.87
CA TRP A 289 30.89 -3.39 -2.15
C TRP A 289 32.06 -4.14 -2.79
N THR A 290 31.85 -5.40 -3.13
CA THR A 290 32.83 -6.24 -3.83
C THR A 290 32.32 -6.70 -5.19
N ARG A 291 33.22 -6.99 -6.14
CA ARG A 291 32.82 -7.42 -7.48
C ARG A 291 32.02 -8.72 -7.45
N ARG A 292 30.85 -8.70 -8.08
CA ARG A 292 29.99 -9.87 -8.24
C ARG A 292 30.65 -10.85 -9.22
N LYS A 293 30.88 -12.07 -8.74
CA LYS A 293 31.40 -13.17 -9.56
C LYS A 293 30.30 -14.05 -10.17
N LYS A 294 29.15 -14.18 -9.50
CA LYS A 294 28.04 -15.07 -9.88
C LYS A 294 26.67 -14.49 -9.52
N GLY A 295 25.63 -15.01 -10.18
CA GLY A 295 24.23 -14.68 -9.94
C GLY A 295 23.79 -13.36 -10.59
N LYS A 296 22.47 -13.17 -10.71
CA LYS A 296 21.86 -11.93 -11.19
C LYS A 296 20.98 -11.36 -10.08
N VAL A 297 21.22 -10.09 -9.76
CA VAL A 297 20.49 -9.37 -8.71
C VAL A 297 20.02 -8.03 -9.26
N ILE A 298 18.81 -7.62 -8.91
CA ILE A 298 18.26 -6.32 -9.26
C ILE A 298 18.24 -5.45 -8.00
N GLY A 299 18.78 -4.24 -8.09
CA GLY A 299 18.63 -3.23 -7.05
C GLY A 299 17.29 -2.51 -7.18
N ARG A 300 16.61 -2.31 -6.05
CA ARG A 300 15.40 -1.49 -5.97
C ARG A 300 15.57 -0.48 -4.84
N LEU A 301 15.62 0.80 -5.17
CA LEU A 301 15.60 1.85 -4.15
C LEU A 301 14.31 1.75 -3.32
N CYS A 302 14.42 1.96 -2.01
CA CYS A 302 13.25 2.05 -1.15
C CYS A 302 12.23 3.05 -1.71
N THR A 303 10.95 2.80 -1.42
CA THR A 303 9.90 3.76 -1.73
C THR A 303 10.11 4.98 -0.87
N VAL A 304 10.10 6.16 -1.49
CA VAL A 304 10.14 7.46 -0.82
C VAL A 304 8.96 8.25 -1.37
N ASN A 305 8.08 8.70 -0.50
CA ASN A 305 6.89 9.47 -0.86
C ASN A 305 7.31 10.91 -1.22
N PRO A 306 6.69 11.56 -2.21
CA PRO A 306 6.93 12.98 -2.51
C PRO A 306 6.79 13.91 -1.30
N ILE A 307 6.03 13.55 -0.26
CA ILE A 307 5.88 14.32 0.99
C ILE A 307 7.18 14.34 1.82
N GLU A 308 8.08 13.36 1.63
CA GLU A 308 9.39 13.31 2.30
C GLU A 308 10.42 14.32 1.73
N GLY A 309 9.98 15.25 0.87
CA GLY A 309 10.76 16.42 0.44
C GLY A 309 12.11 16.05 -0.19
N GLU A 310 13.19 16.59 0.38
CA GLU A 310 14.56 16.40 -0.11
C GLU A 310 14.97 14.94 -0.29
N ARG A 311 14.47 14.02 0.55
CA ARG A 311 14.76 12.58 0.39
C ARG A 311 14.14 12.01 -0.90
N TYR A 312 12.97 12.52 -1.30
CA TYR A 312 12.33 12.13 -2.56
C TYR A 312 13.14 12.59 -3.76
N TYR A 313 13.61 13.85 -3.76
CA TYR A 313 14.44 14.38 -4.83
C TYR A 313 15.80 13.69 -4.90
N LEU A 314 16.42 13.37 -3.76
CA LEU A 314 17.60 12.52 -3.70
C LEU A 314 17.35 11.14 -4.35
N ARG A 315 16.22 10.50 -4.05
CA ARG A 315 15.85 9.23 -4.70
C ARG A 315 15.70 9.40 -6.22
N LEU A 316 15.14 10.52 -6.68
CA LEU A 316 14.99 10.82 -8.11
C LEU A 316 16.36 10.97 -8.77
N LEU A 317 17.29 11.70 -8.15
CA LEU A 317 18.67 11.84 -8.62
C LEU A 317 19.39 10.50 -8.67
N LEU A 318 19.34 9.68 -7.60
CA LEU A 318 19.98 8.36 -7.58
C LEU A 318 19.43 7.37 -8.62
N ASN A 319 18.24 7.62 -9.16
CA ASN A 319 17.65 6.81 -10.23
C ASN A 319 18.10 7.22 -11.64
N ASN A 320 18.68 8.42 -11.80
CA ASN A 320 18.95 9.06 -13.08
C ASN A 320 20.40 9.56 -13.26
N VAL A 321 21.13 9.81 -12.18
CA VAL A 321 22.53 10.25 -12.20
C VAL A 321 23.45 9.02 -12.13
N HIS A 322 24.34 8.90 -13.11
CA HIS A 322 25.29 7.80 -13.23
C HIS A 322 26.54 8.04 -12.39
N ALA A 323 27.00 6.97 -11.74
CA ALA A 323 28.24 6.90 -10.95
C ALA A 323 28.54 8.13 -10.07
N PRO A 324 27.58 8.64 -9.27
CA PRO A 324 27.86 9.73 -8.35
C PRO A 324 28.92 9.30 -7.32
N THR A 325 29.81 10.23 -6.98
CA THR A 325 30.94 10.01 -6.06
C THR A 325 30.72 10.62 -4.67
N SER A 326 29.67 11.42 -4.48
CA SER A 326 29.27 12.00 -3.20
C SER A 326 27.84 12.55 -3.28
N TYR A 327 27.32 13.01 -2.15
CA TYR A 327 26.09 13.82 -2.13
C TYR A 327 26.29 15.16 -2.86
N ASP A 328 27.44 15.80 -2.69
CA ASP A 328 27.75 17.07 -3.36
C ASP A 328 27.80 16.92 -4.88
N PHE A 329 28.29 15.77 -5.38
CA PHE A 329 28.26 15.47 -6.80
C PHE A 329 26.82 15.46 -7.36
N LEU A 330 25.85 15.00 -6.58
CA LEU A 330 24.45 15.00 -6.99
C LEU A 330 23.86 16.42 -7.05
N LEU A 331 24.39 17.35 -6.24
CA LEU A 331 24.00 18.76 -6.20
C LEU A 331 24.67 19.60 -7.28
N LEU A 332 25.81 19.15 -7.82
CA LEU A 332 26.51 19.84 -8.90
C LEU A 332 25.84 19.55 -10.25
N VAL A 333 25.28 20.58 -10.89
CA VAL A 333 24.63 20.51 -12.21
C VAL A 333 25.24 21.54 -13.14
N ASP A 334 25.86 21.09 -14.24
CA ASP A 334 26.49 21.95 -15.26
C ASP A 334 27.41 23.05 -14.69
N GLY A 335 28.16 22.72 -13.62
CA GLY A 335 29.07 23.63 -12.93
C GLY A 335 28.42 24.49 -11.83
N VAL A 336 27.11 24.40 -11.65
CA VAL A 336 26.35 25.11 -10.60
C VAL A 336 26.15 24.20 -9.39
N GLN A 337 26.63 24.63 -8.22
CA GLN A 337 26.36 23.94 -6.96
C GLN A 337 24.97 24.31 -6.46
N CYS A 338 24.04 23.35 -6.46
CA CYS A 338 22.69 23.56 -5.92
C CYS A 338 22.69 23.44 -4.40
N GLU A 339 21.86 24.26 -3.72
CA GLU A 339 21.66 24.14 -2.28
C GLU A 339 20.76 22.95 -1.90
N THR A 340 19.87 22.52 -2.81
CA THR A 340 18.89 21.46 -2.57
C THR A 340 18.88 20.42 -3.69
N PHE A 341 18.54 19.17 -3.33
CA PHE A 341 18.32 18.09 -4.28
C PHE A 341 17.12 18.37 -5.18
N GLN A 342 16.11 19.10 -4.69
CA GLN A 342 15.01 19.58 -5.53
C GLN A 342 15.53 20.44 -6.68
N LYS A 343 16.38 21.45 -6.38
CA LYS A 343 16.92 22.35 -7.40
C LYS A 343 17.81 21.60 -8.38
N ALA A 344 18.64 20.68 -7.90
CA ALA A 344 19.45 19.82 -8.77
C ALA A 344 18.58 18.95 -9.69
N ALA A 345 17.51 18.35 -9.18
CA ALA A 345 16.58 17.56 -9.99
C ALA A 345 15.85 18.43 -11.03
N TYR A 346 15.47 19.65 -10.68
CA TYR A 346 14.88 20.64 -11.59
C TYR A 346 15.82 21.01 -12.73
N LEU A 347 17.06 21.42 -12.43
CA LEU A 347 18.04 21.81 -13.45
C LEU A 347 18.37 20.64 -14.39
N ARG A 348 18.26 19.40 -13.92
CA ARG A 348 18.40 18.18 -14.73
C ARG A 348 17.16 17.81 -15.55
N GLY A 349 16.09 18.61 -15.50
CA GLY A 349 14.84 18.35 -16.21
C GLY A 349 14.09 17.10 -15.73
N LEU A 350 14.32 16.68 -14.48
CA LEU A 350 13.68 15.48 -13.92
C LEU A 350 12.29 15.77 -13.30
N LEU A 351 11.92 17.04 -13.18
CA LEU A 351 10.62 17.49 -12.68
C LEU A 351 9.80 18.03 -13.86
N GLN A 352 8.49 17.74 -13.85
CA GLN A 352 7.56 18.27 -14.85
C GLN A 352 7.46 19.79 -14.68
N GLN A 353 7.52 20.54 -15.78
CA GLN A 353 7.36 22.00 -15.75
C GLN A 353 5.92 22.35 -15.37
N ASP A 354 5.75 23.42 -14.58
CA ASP A 354 4.48 23.88 -14.02
C ASP A 354 3.46 24.39 -15.06
N GLY A 355 3.69 24.20 -16.36
CA GLY A 355 2.88 24.80 -17.43
C GLY A 355 1.40 24.44 -17.39
N ASP A 356 1.04 23.27 -16.85
CA ASP A 356 -0.37 22.90 -16.64
C ASP A 356 -0.97 23.62 -15.42
N ILE A 357 -0.16 23.91 -14.39
CA ILE A 357 -0.56 24.67 -13.20
C ILE A 357 -0.78 26.14 -13.60
N ASP A 358 0.17 26.73 -14.34
CA ASP A 358 0.06 28.10 -14.87
C ASP A 358 -1.21 28.26 -15.72
N LYS A 359 -1.43 27.38 -16.69
CA LYS A 359 -2.66 27.41 -17.52
C LYS A 359 -3.93 27.28 -16.67
N THR A 360 -3.93 26.40 -15.68
CA THR A 360 -5.11 26.18 -14.82
C THR A 360 -5.49 27.45 -14.06
N ILE A 361 -4.51 28.13 -13.46
CA ILE A 361 -4.78 29.34 -12.68
C ILE A 361 -5.00 30.57 -13.58
N GLU A 362 -4.35 30.64 -14.73
CA GLU A 362 -4.62 31.64 -15.78
C GLU A 362 -6.07 31.53 -16.25
N GLU A 363 -6.52 30.34 -16.64
CA GLU A 363 -7.92 30.12 -17.03
C GLU A 363 -8.89 30.52 -15.90
N ALA A 364 -8.62 30.08 -14.67
CA ALA A 364 -9.46 30.39 -13.51
C ALA A 364 -9.53 31.89 -13.21
N SER A 365 -8.43 32.63 -13.41
CA SER A 365 -8.36 34.07 -13.12
C SER A 365 -9.32 34.92 -13.96
N VAL A 366 -9.80 34.39 -15.09
CA VAL A 366 -10.74 35.10 -15.98
C VAL A 366 -12.17 35.11 -15.44
N TYR A 367 -12.58 34.11 -14.66
CA TYR A 367 -14.00 33.91 -14.31
C TYR A 367 -14.27 33.57 -12.84
N ARG A 368 -13.25 33.35 -12.01
CA ARG A 368 -13.41 33.03 -10.58
C ARG A 368 -13.22 34.26 -9.72
N MET A 369 -13.95 34.30 -8.60
CA MET A 369 -13.78 35.34 -7.59
C MET A 369 -12.42 35.18 -6.88
N PRO A 370 -11.79 36.27 -6.39
CA PRO A 370 -10.48 36.23 -5.73
C PRO A 370 -10.37 35.23 -4.57
N SER A 371 -11.45 35.06 -3.78
CA SER A 371 -11.50 34.07 -2.71
C SER A 371 -11.38 32.62 -3.21
N GLU A 372 -12.03 32.31 -4.33
CA GLU A 372 -11.95 30.99 -4.97
C GLU A 372 -10.60 30.78 -5.64
N LEU A 373 -9.97 31.84 -6.15
CA LEU A 373 -8.60 31.79 -6.68
C LEU A 373 -7.58 31.47 -5.58
N ARG A 374 -7.67 32.11 -4.40
CA ARG A 374 -6.82 31.80 -3.24
C ARG A 374 -6.98 30.33 -2.81
N ARG A 375 -8.20 29.82 -2.80
CA ARG A 375 -8.49 28.40 -2.49
C ARG A 375 -7.91 27.44 -3.54
N LEU A 376 -8.06 27.77 -4.82
CA LEU A 376 -7.47 26.99 -5.93
C LEU A 376 -5.95 26.99 -5.84
N PHE A 377 -5.32 28.15 -5.60
CA PHE A 377 -3.89 28.29 -5.43
C PHE A 377 -3.37 27.41 -4.28
N ALA A 378 -4.00 27.46 -3.11
CA ALA A 378 -3.65 26.59 -1.98
C ALA A 378 -3.80 25.08 -2.30
N THR A 379 -4.82 24.72 -3.08
CA THR A 379 -5.05 23.35 -3.54
C THR A 379 -3.93 22.89 -4.48
N LEU A 380 -3.54 23.74 -5.44
CA LEU A 380 -2.44 23.48 -6.36
C LEU A 380 -1.10 23.35 -5.62
N LEU A 381 -0.84 24.21 -4.63
CA LEU A 381 0.34 24.11 -3.76
C LEU A 381 0.42 22.73 -3.08
N HIS A 382 -0.69 22.25 -2.53
CA HIS A 382 -0.73 20.99 -1.78
C HIS A 382 -0.60 19.76 -2.69
N TYR A 383 -1.43 19.68 -3.74
CA TYR A 383 -1.58 18.47 -4.56
C TYR A 383 -0.62 18.41 -5.75
N CYS A 384 -0.33 19.55 -6.38
CA CYS A 384 0.48 19.62 -7.59
C CYS A 384 1.95 19.93 -7.29
N LYS A 385 2.24 20.53 -6.13
CA LYS A 385 3.60 20.87 -5.68
C LYS A 385 4.39 21.62 -6.77
N PRO A 386 3.99 22.85 -7.10
CA PRO A 386 4.65 23.63 -8.14
C PRO A 386 6.15 23.74 -7.85
N THR A 387 6.92 23.72 -8.91
CA THR A 387 8.37 23.74 -8.89
C THR A 387 8.91 25.08 -8.38
N ASP A 388 8.20 26.17 -8.66
CA ASP A 388 8.49 27.51 -8.15
C ASP A 388 7.22 28.19 -7.59
N PRO A 389 6.83 27.86 -6.34
CA PRO A 389 5.65 28.44 -5.68
C PRO A 389 5.70 29.97 -5.58
N GLN A 390 6.89 30.53 -5.38
CA GLN A 390 7.09 31.98 -5.21
C GLN A 390 6.84 32.72 -6.53
N LYS A 391 7.37 32.21 -7.65
CA LYS A 391 7.09 32.77 -8.96
C LYS A 391 5.61 32.67 -9.31
N LEU A 392 4.97 31.53 -9.03
CA LEU A 392 3.54 31.34 -9.27
C LEU A 392 2.71 32.33 -8.43
N PHE A 393 3.01 32.47 -7.14
CA PHE A 393 2.35 33.44 -6.26
C PHE A 393 2.48 34.87 -6.80
N THR A 394 3.71 35.28 -7.14
CA THR A 394 3.99 36.64 -7.66
C THR A 394 3.23 36.91 -8.95
N THR A 395 3.13 35.91 -9.83
CA THR A 395 2.46 36.05 -11.15
C THR A 395 0.97 36.29 -11.01
N TYR A 396 0.29 35.62 -10.07
CA TYR A 396 -1.16 35.69 -9.92
C TYR A 396 -1.63 36.49 -8.69
N TYR A 397 -0.72 37.18 -8.01
CA TYR A 397 -0.99 37.94 -6.78
C TYR A 397 -2.11 38.97 -6.95
N GLU A 398 -2.06 39.77 -8.02
CA GLU A 398 -3.04 40.86 -8.23
C GLU A 398 -4.47 40.32 -8.39
N PHE A 399 -4.64 39.22 -9.12
CA PHE A 399 -5.93 38.53 -9.27
C PHE A 399 -6.42 37.95 -7.93
N MET A 400 -5.51 37.43 -7.12
CA MET A 400 -5.83 36.94 -5.77
C MET A 400 -6.06 38.05 -4.76
N ALA A 401 -5.68 39.29 -5.03
CA ALA A 401 -5.81 40.42 -4.11
C ALA A 401 -6.96 41.38 -4.49
N GLU A 402 -7.57 41.21 -5.67
CA GLU A 402 -8.50 42.16 -6.28
C GLU A 402 -9.66 42.60 -5.35
N ASP A 403 -10.23 41.67 -4.58
CA ASP A 403 -11.34 41.96 -3.66
C ASP A 403 -10.91 42.89 -2.51
N PHE A 404 -9.71 42.69 -1.97
CA PHE A 404 -9.14 43.55 -0.93
C PHE A 404 -8.65 44.89 -1.50
N ILE A 405 -8.06 44.89 -2.69
CA ILE A 405 -7.64 46.12 -3.39
C ILE A 405 -8.86 47.02 -3.66
N ARG A 406 -10.00 46.45 -4.06
CA ARG A 406 -11.22 47.21 -4.35
C ARG A 406 -11.77 47.97 -3.15
N VAL A 407 -11.66 47.40 -1.94
CA VAL A 407 -12.12 48.01 -0.69
C VAL A 407 -11.01 48.77 0.05
N GLN A 408 -9.79 48.77 -0.50
CA GLN A 408 -8.60 49.33 0.13
C GLN A 408 -8.77 50.80 0.51
N SER A 409 -9.33 51.61 -0.39
CA SER A 409 -9.58 53.03 -0.16
C SER A 409 -10.69 53.31 0.85
N GLN A 410 -11.69 52.42 0.94
CA GLN A 410 -12.83 52.53 1.85
C GLN A 410 -12.47 52.11 3.28
N LEU A 411 -11.60 51.11 3.41
CA LEU A 411 -11.17 50.55 4.70
C LEU A 411 -9.80 51.05 5.15
N HIS A 412 -9.18 51.98 4.40
CA HIS A 412 -7.85 52.54 4.67
C HIS A 412 -6.76 51.46 4.86
N LEU A 413 -6.83 50.37 4.11
CA LEU A 413 -5.88 49.27 4.21
C LEU A 413 -4.55 49.63 3.51
N SER A 414 -3.44 49.37 4.19
CA SER A 414 -2.09 49.39 3.62
C SER A 414 -1.86 48.21 2.67
N ASN A 415 -0.87 48.31 1.78
CA ASN A 415 -0.48 47.19 0.91
C ASN A 415 -0.02 45.97 1.71
N GLU A 416 0.58 46.20 2.87
CA GLU A 416 1.01 45.14 3.78
C GLU A 416 -0.19 44.41 4.38
N GLU A 417 -1.23 45.12 4.80
CA GLU A 417 -2.47 44.51 5.29
C GLU A 417 -3.21 43.73 4.20
N VAL A 418 -3.20 44.20 2.94
CA VAL A 418 -3.75 43.45 1.81
C VAL A 418 -3.00 42.15 1.60
N LEU A 419 -1.67 42.19 1.60
CA LEU A 419 -0.83 41.00 1.48
C LEU A 419 -1.09 40.00 2.63
N GLN A 420 -1.20 40.50 3.87
CA GLN A 420 -1.52 39.66 5.03
C GLN A 420 -2.89 38.99 4.90
N LYS A 421 -3.90 39.70 4.39
CA LYS A 421 -5.24 39.13 4.15
C LYS A 421 -5.24 38.08 3.02
N VAL A 422 -4.47 38.28 1.97
CA VAL A 422 -4.29 37.28 0.90
C VAL A 422 -3.61 36.03 1.43
N LEU A 423 -2.49 36.20 2.16
CA LEU A 423 -1.77 35.11 2.79
C LEU A 423 -2.65 34.36 3.80
N GLN A 424 -3.48 35.08 4.56
CA GLN A 424 -4.49 34.50 5.45
C GLN A 424 -5.44 33.59 4.66
N GLY A 425 -6.10 34.09 3.61
CA GLY A 425 -7.03 33.27 2.83
C GLY A 425 -6.41 32.01 2.19
N ILE A 426 -5.13 32.09 1.80
CA ILE A 426 -4.37 30.93 1.31
C ILE A 426 -4.07 29.97 2.48
N ASN A 427 -3.56 30.50 3.59
CA ASN A 427 -3.19 29.71 4.77
C ASN A 427 -4.40 29.01 5.39
N ASP A 428 -5.57 29.64 5.39
CA ASP A 428 -6.82 29.04 5.88
C ASP A 428 -7.16 27.74 5.13
N THR A 429 -6.98 27.76 3.81
CA THR A 429 -7.17 26.55 2.99
C THR A 429 -6.06 25.53 3.25
N LEU A 430 -4.79 25.97 3.34
CA LEU A 430 -3.66 25.08 3.61
C LEU A 430 -3.75 24.39 4.99
N GLU A 431 -4.19 25.10 6.02
CA GLU A 431 -4.38 24.55 7.37
C GLU A 431 -5.44 23.47 7.37
N SER A 432 -6.56 23.66 6.64
CA SER A 432 -7.56 22.59 6.46
C SER A 432 -7.02 21.34 5.74
N LEU A 433 -5.90 21.48 5.02
CA LEU A 433 -5.17 20.39 4.36
C LEU A 433 -3.97 19.91 5.19
N GLY A 434 -3.83 20.35 6.44
CA GLY A 434 -2.74 19.98 7.35
C GLY A 434 -1.37 20.54 6.92
N ARG A 435 -1.34 21.74 6.34
CA ARG A 435 -0.14 22.45 5.88
C ARG A 435 -0.12 23.89 6.40
N ASN A 436 1.05 24.50 6.32
CA ASN A 436 1.24 25.91 6.69
C ASN A 436 1.86 26.68 5.52
N VAL A 437 1.40 27.91 5.29
CA VAL A 437 1.85 28.75 4.16
C VAL A 437 3.37 29.00 4.17
N ASN A 438 4.01 29.04 5.35
CA ASN A 438 5.45 29.26 5.49
C ASN A 438 6.27 28.11 4.88
N GLN A 439 5.70 26.91 4.73
CA GLN A 439 6.35 25.76 4.09
C GLN A 439 6.61 25.96 2.59
N PHE A 440 5.95 26.94 1.97
CA PHE A 440 6.03 27.19 0.53
C PHE A 440 6.87 28.44 0.18
N HIS A 441 7.39 29.16 1.18
CA HIS A 441 8.26 30.32 0.99
C HIS A 441 7.73 31.34 -0.04
N LEU A 442 6.43 31.64 0.00
CA LEU A 442 5.78 32.55 -0.96
C LEU A 442 6.28 34.01 -0.82
N VAL A 443 6.70 34.38 0.38
CA VAL A 443 7.20 35.71 0.76
C VAL A 443 8.51 35.58 1.54
N PRO A 444 9.37 36.62 1.57
CA PRO A 444 10.69 36.54 2.21
C PRO A 444 10.66 36.62 3.75
N PHE A 445 9.49 36.67 4.36
CA PHE A 445 9.29 36.73 5.81
C PHE A 445 8.33 35.63 6.28
N GLU A 446 8.35 35.29 7.56
CA GLU A 446 7.39 34.34 8.13
C GLU A 446 6.02 34.99 8.33
N TYR A 447 4.98 34.35 7.80
CA TYR A 447 3.60 34.69 8.09
C TYR A 447 3.23 34.19 9.49
N ILE A 448 2.84 35.11 10.37
CA ILE A 448 2.48 34.83 11.76
C ILE A 448 0.96 35.04 11.92
N THR A 449 0.25 33.98 12.26
CA THR A 449 -1.15 34.05 12.70
C THR A 449 -1.18 34.03 14.23
N THR A 450 -2.04 34.82 14.86
CA THR A 450 -2.16 34.78 16.32
C THR A 450 -2.82 33.47 16.77
N GLU A 451 -2.44 32.98 17.95
CA GLU A 451 -3.03 31.76 18.53
C GLU A 451 -4.55 31.92 18.71
N PHE A 452 -5.01 33.12 19.06
CA PHE A 452 -6.42 33.46 19.21
C PHE A 452 -7.22 33.31 17.91
N GLU A 453 -6.66 33.73 16.77
CA GLU A 453 -7.31 33.58 15.46
C GLU A 453 -7.42 32.12 15.03
N ARG A 454 -6.41 31.29 15.33
CA ARG A 454 -6.45 29.84 15.09
C ARG A 454 -7.51 29.15 15.94
N LEU A 455 -7.50 29.40 17.24
CA LEU A 455 -8.51 28.87 18.19
C LEU A 455 -9.94 29.25 17.75
N THR A 456 -10.16 30.50 17.37
CA THR A 456 -11.48 30.98 16.94
C THR A 456 -11.96 30.24 15.69
N ARG A 457 -11.06 29.93 14.77
CA ARG A 457 -11.37 29.21 13.54
C ARG A 457 -11.74 27.75 13.79
N GLU A 458 -10.95 27.03 14.59
CA GLU A 458 -11.25 25.64 14.95
C GLU A 458 -12.62 25.55 15.63
N ILE A 459 -12.89 26.45 16.59
CA ILE A 459 -14.19 26.58 17.25
C ILE A 459 -15.32 26.85 16.24
N SER A 460 -15.09 27.76 15.28
CA SER A 460 -16.09 28.13 14.30
C SER A 460 -16.34 27.02 13.28
N ALA A 461 -15.32 26.27 12.88
CA ALA A 461 -15.43 25.12 11.99
C ALA A 461 -16.26 24.01 12.65
N GLU A 462 -15.94 23.63 13.89
CA GLU A 462 -16.68 22.62 14.65
C GLU A 462 -18.15 23.01 14.90
N ARG A 463 -18.42 24.30 15.13
CA ARG A 463 -19.80 24.80 15.29
C ARG A 463 -20.59 24.88 13.98
N SER A 464 -19.91 24.94 12.84
CA SER A 464 -20.55 25.06 11.52
C SER A 464 -20.94 23.71 10.92
N ILE A 465 -20.62 22.62 11.61
CA ILE A 465 -20.97 21.25 11.22
C ILE A 465 -22.49 21.08 11.13
N PRO A 466 -23.04 20.73 9.95
CA PRO A 466 -24.47 20.52 9.80
C PRO A 466 -24.88 19.20 10.45
N VAL A 467 -25.82 19.24 11.40
CA VAL A 467 -26.35 18.02 12.02
C VAL A 467 -27.47 17.45 11.14
N PRO A 468 -27.36 16.21 10.60
CA PRO A 468 -28.41 15.61 9.80
C PRO A 468 -29.68 15.39 10.63
N GLU A 469 -30.84 15.70 10.06
CA GLU A 469 -32.14 15.52 10.74
C GLU A 469 -32.38 14.04 11.09
N GLU A 470 -31.94 13.10 10.24
CA GLU A 470 -32.00 11.66 10.52
C GLU A 470 -31.28 11.27 11.82
N ASP A 471 -30.16 11.93 12.13
CA ASP A 471 -29.36 11.63 13.32
C ASP A 471 -30.01 12.15 14.60
N LEU A 472 -30.79 13.23 14.51
CA LEU A 472 -31.63 13.73 15.60
C LEU A 472 -32.83 12.83 15.85
N LEU A 473 -33.45 12.31 14.78
CA LEU A 473 -34.60 11.40 14.88
C LEU A 473 -34.19 9.99 15.34
N ALA A 474 -32.90 9.64 15.21
CA ALA A 474 -32.38 8.34 15.61
C ALA A 474 -32.49 8.05 17.13
N ILE A 475 -32.73 9.06 17.97
CA ILE A 475 -33.02 8.88 19.40
C ILE A 475 -34.23 7.98 19.65
N HIS A 476 -35.23 8.02 18.76
CA HIS A 476 -36.44 7.20 18.87
C HIS A 476 -36.21 5.72 18.52
N ARG A 477 -35.03 5.39 17.98
CA ARG A 477 -34.63 4.04 17.58
C ARG A 477 -33.65 3.40 18.57
N LEU A 478 -33.27 4.11 19.64
CA LEU A 478 -32.43 3.55 20.69
C LEU A 478 -33.19 2.44 21.43
N ASN A 479 -32.52 1.34 21.71
CA ASN A 479 -33.05 0.33 22.62
C ASN A 479 -33.01 0.84 24.07
N ILE A 480 -33.62 0.09 25.00
CA ILE A 480 -33.78 0.51 26.41
C ILE A 480 -32.42 0.80 27.08
N GLU A 481 -31.41 -0.05 26.87
CA GLU A 481 -30.07 0.11 27.46
C GLU A 481 -29.32 1.30 26.86
N GLN A 482 -29.38 1.45 25.53
CA GLN A 482 -28.80 2.59 24.82
C GLN A 482 -29.46 3.89 25.23
N LYS A 483 -30.78 3.90 25.44
CA LYS A 483 -31.53 5.08 25.87
C LYS A 483 -31.13 5.48 27.30
N ALA A 484 -31.00 4.52 28.20
CA ALA A 484 -30.50 4.76 29.56
C ALA A 484 -29.08 5.34 29.55
N ALA A 485 -28.19 4.78 28.74
CA ALA A 485 -26.83 5.31 28.57
C ALA A 485 -26.83 6.72 27.93
N PHE A 486 -27.67 6.95 26.92
CA PHE A 486 -27.83 8.25 26.29
C PHE A 486 -28.25 9.30 27.30
N ASP A 487 -29.34 9.06 28.05
CA ASP A 487 -29.89 10.03 28.99
C ASP A 487 -28.86 10.35 30.10
N LEU A 488 -28.18 9.33 30.64
CA LEU A 488 -27.12 9.51 31.64
C LEU A 488 -25.97 10.39 31.15
N ILE A 489 -25.45 10.11 29.95
CA ILE A 489 -24.28 10.83 29.39
C ILE A 489 -24.68 12.23 28.94
N TYR A 490 -25.84 12.36 28.29
CA TYR A 490 -26.34 13.63 27.78
C TYR A 490 -26.67 14.62 28.91
N ASP A 491 -27.32 14.15 29.98
CA ASP A 491 -27.62 14.99 31.14
C ASP A 491 -26.34 15.43 31.86
N ALA A 492 -25.34 14.55 31.99
CA ALA A 492 -24.06 14.89 32.58
C ALA A 492 -23.28 15.93 31.75
N ALA A 493 -23.38 15.85 30.42
CA ALA A 493 -22.78 16.81 29.50
C ALA A 493 -23.45 18.20 29.61
N LEU A 494 -24.78 18.26 29.62
CA LEU A 494 -25.50 19.54 29.67
C LEU A 494 -25.51 20.20 31.06
N SER A 495 -25.48 19.41 32.13
CA SER A 495 -25.47 19.93 33.50
C SER A 495 -24.09 20.39 33.97
N GLY A 496 -23.05 20.30 33.12
CA GLY A 496 -21.68 20.68 33.47
C GLY A 496 -21.03 19.80 34.53
N LYS A 497 -21.66 18.67 34.91
CA LYS A 497 -21.12 17.71 35.88
C LYS A 497 -19.90 16.97 35.33
N GLY A 498 -19.85 16.78 34.01
CA GLY A 498 -18.82 15.99 33.34
C GLY A 498 -18.86 14.50 33.73
N GLY A 499 -17.99 13.69 33.13
CA GLY A 499 -17.87 12.27 33.46
C GLY A 499 -17.06 11.49 32.44
N VAL A 500 -16.54 10.34 32.87
CA VAL A 500 -15.87 9.36 32.00
C VAL A 500 -16.74 8.11 31.98
N TYR A 501 -17.23 7.76 30.79
CA TYR A 501 -18.17 6.65 30.61
C TYR A 501 -17.56 5.58 29.70
N PHE A 502 -17.54 4.35 30.19
CA PHE A 502 -17.15 3.20 29.38
C PHE A 502 -18.41 2.49 28.89
N VAL A 503 -18.63 2.49 27.57
CA VAL A 503 -19.77 1.81 26.94
C VAL A 503 -19.28 0.50 26.35
N ASP A 504 -19.58 -0.60 27.04
CA ASP A 504 -19.20 -1.94 26.61
C ASP A 504 -20.35 -2.66 25.90
N GLY A 505 -19.99 -3.59 25.01
CA GLY A 505 -20.93 -4.51 24.39
C GLY A 505 -20.27 -5.32 23.28
N PRO A 506 -20.78 -6.52 22.94
CA PRO A 506 -20.29 -7.31 21.82
C PRO A 506 -20.30 -6.56 20.46
N GLY A 507 -19.59 -7.10 19.48
CA GLY A 507 -19.66 -6.58 18.11
C GLY A 507 -21.09 -6.63 17.56
N GLY A 508 -21.55 -5.55 16.93
CA GLY A 508 -22.90 -5.49 16.33
C GLY A 508 -24.03 -5.01 17.26
N THR A 509 -23.76 -4.69 18.53
CA THR A 509 -24.79 -4.21 19.49
C THR A 509 -25.16 -2.73 19.35
N GLY A 510 -24.69 -2.05 18.31
CA GLY A 510 -25.06 -0.66 18.04
C GLY A 510 -24.36 0.41 18.89
N LYS A 511 -23.17 0.14 19.45
CA LYS A 511 -22.38 1.17 20.18
C LYS A 511 -22.13 2.43 19.34
N CYS A 512 -21.73 2.26 18.09
CA CYS A 512 -21.54 3.38 17.16
C CYS A 512 -22.84 4.16 16.91
N PHE A 513 -23.98 3.47 16.92
CA PHE A 513 -25.29 4.10 16.76
C PHE A 513 -25.59 5.01 17.97
N LEU A 514 -25.34 4.55 19.19
CA LEU A 514 -25.47 5.37 20.39
C LEU A 514 -24.57 6.63 20.35
N TYR A 515 -23.29 6.47 19.97
CA TYR A 515 -22.36 7.60 19.88
C TYR A 515 -22.80 8.64 18.83
N LYS A 516 -23.35 8.17 17.70
CA LYS A 516 -23.88 9.03 16.65
C LYS A 516 -25.03 9.90 17.16
N VAL A 517 -25.96 9.30 17.91
CA VAL A 517 -27.10 10.03 18.50
C VAL A 517 -26.64 11.02 19.56
N LEU A 518 -25.72 10.63 20.46
CA LEU A 518 -25.12 11.54 21.45
C LEU A 518 -24.50 12.77 20.79
N LEU A 519 -23.68 12.54 19.76
CA LEU A 519 -22.98 13.60 19.03
C LEU A 519 -23.96 14.57 18.35
N ALA A 520 -24.98 14.05 17.68
CA ALA A 520 -25.99 14.85 17.01
C ALA A 520 -26.76 15.76 17.99
N HIS A 521 -27.18 15.21 19.14
CA HIS A 521 -27.90 15.98 20.14
C HIS A 521 -27.04 17.03 20.84
N ILE A 522 -25.77 16.73 21.15
CA ILE A 522 -24.83 17.72 21.73
C ILE A 522 -24.62 18.88 20.75
N ARG A 523 -24.36 18.59 19.47
CA ARG A 523 -24.15 19.62 18.44
C ARG A 523 -25.40 20.43 18.14
N SER A 524 -26.59 19.82 18.20
CA SER A 524 -27.87 20.54 18.03
C SER A 524 -28.10 21.65 19.07
N LYS A 525 -27.39 21.58 20.21
CA LYS A 525 -27.42 22.59 21.27
C LYS A 525 -26.32 23.65 21.14
N GLY A 526 -25.51 23.60 20.07
CA GLY A 526 -24.42 24.53 19.81
C GLY A 526 -23.11 24.22 20.55
N TYR A 527 -23.00 23.05 21.18
CA TYR A 527 -21.77 22.57 21.80
C TYR A 527 -20.86 21.90 20.75
N ILE A 528 -19.55 21.94 21.02
CA ILE A 528 -18.55 21.22 20.24
C ILE A 528 -18.51 19.77 20.74
N GLY A 529 -18.60 18.82 19.82
CA GLY A 529 -18.47 17.40 20.10
C GLY A 529 -17.39 16.80 19.22
N LEU A 530 -16.34 16.27 19.83
CA LEU A 530 -15.20 15.65 19.14
C LEU A 530 -15.32 14.14 19.18
N ILE A 531 -15.04 13.48 18.05
CA ILE A 531 -15.04 12.02 17.96
C ILE A 531 -13.69 11.51 17.45
N VAL A 532 -13.10 10.59 18.20
CA VAL A 532 -11.78 10.02 17.90
C VAL A 532 -11.90 8.51 17.73
N ALA A 533 -11.28 7.97 16.68
CA ALA A 533 -11.26 6.55 16.40
C ALA A 533 -9.83 6.03 16.21
N SER A 534 -9.55 4.83 16.71
CA SER A 534 -8.24 4.18 16.59
C SER A 534 -7.90 3.72 15.15
N SER A 535 -8.88 3.68 14.24
CA SER A 535 -8.67 3.29 12.85
C SER A 535 -9.55 4.08 11.88
N GLY A 536 -9.08 4.24 10.63
CA GLY A 536 -9.85 4.92 9.58
C GLY A 536 -11.14 4.17 9.22
N ILE A 537 -11.16 2.84 9.32
CA ILE A 537 -12.39 2.05 9.10
C ILE A 537 -13.41 2.35 10.21
N ALA A 538 -12.97 2.45 11.47
CA ALA A 538 -13.86 2.85 12.56
C ALA A 538 -14.32 4.31 12.42
N ALA A 539 -13.44 5.19 11.95
CA ALA A 539 -13.77 6.59 11.64
C ALA A 539 -14.86 6.68 10.57
N THR A 540 -14.83 5.85 9.51
CA THR A 540 -15.87 5.88 8.45
C THR A 540 -17.30 5.59 8.90
N ASN A 541 -17.50 5.03 10.10
CA ASN A 541 -18.84 4.88 10.69
C ASN A 541 -19.44 6.24 11.13
N PHE A 542 -18.63 7.29 11.15
CA PHE A 542 -18.98 8.65 11.47
C PHE A 542 -18.52 9.53 10.31
N TRP A 543 -19.43 10.30 9.73
CA TRP A 543 -19.16 11.04 8.50
C TRP A 543 -18.12 12.18 8.66
N GLU A 544 -17.69 12.49 9.90
CA GLU A 544 -16.72 13.55 10.24
C GLU A 544 -15.65 13.12 11.25
N ALA A 545 -15.46 11.82 11.51
CA ALA A 545 -14.42 11.45 12.46
C ALA A 545 -13.05 11.90 11.95
N GLU A 546 -12.45 12.88 12.63
CA GLU A 546 -11.09 13.30 12.35
C GLU A 546 -10.15 12.12 12.60
N GLN A 547 -9.32 11.88 11.59
CA GLN A 547 -8.20 10.99 11.73
C GLN A 547 -7.12 11.72 12.53
N HIS A 548 -7.20 11.69 13.87
CA HIS A 548 -6.00 11.88 14.68
C HIS A 548 -5.12 10.63 14.53
N THR A 549 -4.48 10.51 13.38
CA THR A 549 -3.18 9.85 13.32
C THR A 549 -2.23 10.73 14.10
N GLN A 550 -2.22 10.58 15.43
CA GLN A 550 -0.93 10.55 16.10
C GLN A 550 -0.06 9.56 15.32
N ASP A 551 1.20 9.90 15.14
CA ASP A 551 2.29 9.20 14.45
C ASP A 551 2.57 7.75 14.94
N LEU A 552 1.55 7.02 15.39
CA LEU A 552 1.60 5.66 15.90
C LEU A 552 1.29 4.59 14.84
N LYS A 553 0.86 4.96 13.63
CA LYS A 553 0.54 3.98 12.56
C LYS A 553 1.72 3.46 11.74
N TYR A 554 2.95 3.86 12.06
CA TYR A 554 4.16 3.21 11.53
C TYR A 554 5.19 2.79 12.61
N ARG A 555 4.85 2.83 13.91
CA ARG A 555 5.71 2.31 14.99
C ARG A 555 5.30 0.97 15.58
N LEU A 556 4.36 0.23 14.97
CA LEU A 556 4.00 -1.14 15.38
C LEU A 556 4.63 -2.25 14.51
N THR A 557 5.67 -1.94 13.73
CA THR A 557 6.52 -2.95 13.07
C THR A 557 8.00 -2.89 13.48
N GLU A 558 8.35 -2.12 14.49
CA GLU A 558 9.66 -2.19 15.14
C GLU A 558 9.43 -2.30 16.64
N GLY A 559 9.86 -3.42 17.24
CA GLY A 559 9.78 -3.65 18.68
C GLY A 559 8.80 -4.74 19.13
N GLN A 560 8.97 -5.96 18.63
CA GLN A 560 8.90 -7.21 19.42
C GLN A 560 9.39 -8.36 18.52
N MET A 561 10.71 -8.39 18.36
CA MET A 561 11.47 -9.63 18.53
C MET A 561 12.37 -9.39 19.74
#